data_AF-A0A377TPX8-F1
#
_entry.id   AF-A0A377TPX8-F1
#
_cell.length_a   1.000
_cell.length_b   1.000
_cell.length_c   1.000
_cell.angle_alpha   90.00
_cell.angle_beta   90.00
_cell.angle_gamma   90.00
#
_symmetry.space_group_name_H-M   'P 1'
#
loop_
_entity.id
_entity.type
_entity.pdbx_description
1 polymer ?
#
loop_
_entity_poly.entity_id
_entity_poly.type
_entity_poly.pdbx_seq_one_letter_code
_entity_poly.pdbx_strand_id
1 'polypeptide(L)'
;MEIEPRFSIDKLTNTDLSFGPFKEWYFANNYIYDMGRNDSQEQSTWYMGLGTDIDTGLPMSLSLNVYAKYQWQNYGASNENEWDGYRFKVKYFVPLTDLWAVR
;
A
#
# COMPACT_ATOMS: atom_id res chain seq x y z
N MET A 1 -9.51 -7.88 7.85
CA MET A 1 -8.08 -8.06 7.58
C MET A 1 -7.63 -7.08 6.50
N GLU A 2 -6.43 -6.53 6.62
CA GLU A 2 -5.81 -5.68 5.59
C GLU A 2 -4.43 -6.27 5.28
N ILE A 3 -4.11 -6.42 4.00
CA ILE A 3 -2.79 -6.86 3.53
C ILE A 3 -2.24 -5.88 2.50
N GLU A 4 -0.94 -5.60 2.57
CA GLU A 4 -0.26 -4.65 1.68
C GLU A 4 0.89 -5.30 0.90
N PRO A 5 0.64 -6.32 0.05
CA PRO A 5 1.71 -6.94 -0.71
C PRO A 5 2.25 -5.99 -1.78
N ARG A 6 3.57 -5.84 -1.80
CA ARG A 6 4.31 -5.06 -2.81
C ARG A 6 5.30 -5.97 -3.52
N PHE A 7 5.31 -5.94 -4.85
CA PHE A 7 6.23 -6.71 -5.68
C PHE A 7 7.16 -5.76 -6.41
N SER A 8 8.47 -5.95 -6.26
CA SER A 8 9.48 -5.09 -6.91
C SER A 8 9.48 -5.30 -8.42
N ILE A 9 9.23 -4.23 -9.17
CA ILE A 9 9.29 -4.24 -10.64
C ILE A 9 10.75 -4.35 -11.06
N ASP A 10 11.63 -3.60 -10.42
CA ASP A 10 13.07 -3.59 -10.67
C ASP A 10 13.65 -5.01 -10.60
N LYS A 11 13.31 -5.77 -9.54
CA LYS A 11 13.78 -7.16 -9.37
C LYS A 11 13.10 -8.13 -10.32
N LEU A 12 11.81 -7.97 -10.59
CA LEU A 12 11.08 -8.84 -11.51
C LEU A 12 11.53 -8.65 -12.96
N THR A 13 11.85 -7.42 -13.35
CA THR A 13 12.35 -7.06 -14.68
C THR A 13 13.87 -7.12 -14.79
N ASN A 14 14.56 -7.37 -13.67
CA ASN A 14 16.01 -7.35 -13.52
C ASN A 14 16.65 -6.09 -14.15
N THR A 15 15.98 -4.96 -13.99
CA THR A 15 16.36 -3.67 -14.55
C THR A 15 16.38 -2.64 -13.44
N ASP A 16 17.43 -1.84 -13.39
CA ASP A 16 17.50 -0.71 -12.47
C ASP A 16 16.59 0.40 -12.97
N LEU A 17 15.48 0.61 -12.27
CA LEU A 17 14.49 1.66 -12.56
C LEU A 17 14.62 2.82 -11.57
N SER A 18 15.68 2.84 -10.76
CA SER A 18 15.95 3.93 -9.85
C SER A 18 16.17 5.24 -10.61
N PHE A 19 15.64 6.33 -10.07
CA PHE A 19 15.77 7.65 -10.67
C PHE A 19 15.71 8.75 -9.61
N GLY A 20 16.82 9.47 -9.44
CA GLY A 20 16.92 10.56 -8.47
C GLY A 20 16.61 10.06 -7.05
N PRO A 21 15.61 10.64 -6.35
CA PRO A 21 15.24 10.20 -5.01
C PRO A 21 14.39 8.91 -5.00
N PHE A 22 13.94 8.40 -6.15
CA PHE A 22 13.14 7.18 -6.24
C PHE A 22 14.06 5.97 -6.37
N LYS A 23 14.07 5.10 -5.36
CA LYS A 23 15.04 3.99 -5.25
C LYS A 23 14.61 2.73 -5.97
N GLU A 24 13.33 2.41 -5.88
CA GLU A 24 12.76 1.15 -6.38
C GLU A 24 11.28 1.39 -6.67
N TRP A 25 10.77 0.71 -7.70
CA TRP A 25 9.36 0.74 -8.07
C TRP A 25 8.69 -0.59 -7.77
N TYR A 26 7.44 -0.51 -7.34
CA TYR A 26 6.67 -1.67 -6.92
C TYR A 26 5.32 -1.72 -7.60
N PHE A 27 4.90 -2.92 -7.98
CA PHE A 27 3.49 -3.22 -8.13
C PHE A 27 2.88 -3.36 -6.74
N ALA A 28 2.20 -2.30 -6.30
CA ALA A 28 1.69 -2.17 -4.95
C ALA A 28 0.22 -2.57 -4.92
N ASN A 29 -0.12 -3.44 -3.98
CA ASN A 29 -1.49 -3.84 -3.71
C ASN A 29 -1.83 -3.52 -2.27
N ASN A 30 -3.09 -3.14 -2.04
CA ASN A 30 -3.68 -3.09 -0.72
C ASN A 30 -5.06 -3.74 -0.80
N TYR A 31 -5.21 -4.87 -0.13
CA TYR A 31 -6.46 -5.61 -0.10
C TYR A 31 -7.06 -5.57 1.31
N ILE A 32 -8.28 -5.07 1.40
CA ILE A 32 -9.05 -4.95 2.63
C ILE A 32 -10.24 -5.89 2.53
N TYR A 33 -10.33 -6.82 3.46
CA TYR A 33 -11.42 -7.79 3.55
C TYR A 33 -12.02 -7.79 4.95
N ASP A 34 -13.30 -7.47 5.04
CA ASP A 34 -14.12 -7.61 6.23
C ASP A 34 -15.18 -8.68 5.95
N MET A 35 -15.18 -9.74 6.76
CA MET A 35 -16.15 -10.84 6.63
C MET A 35 -17.50 -10.51 7.26
N GLY A 36 -17.60 -9.40 8.00
CA GLY A 36 -18.83 -9.00 8.66
C GLY A 36 -19.39 -10.09 9.58
N ARG A 37 -20.67 -9.93 9.95
CA ARG A 37 -21.46 -11.00 10.61
C ARG A 37 -22.43 -11.68 9.65
N ASN A 38 -22.80 -10.97 8.58
CA ASN A 38 -23.79 -11.36 7.58
C ASN A 38 -23.39 -10.72 6.22
N ASP A 39 -23.93 -11.21 5.11
CA ASP A 39 -23.62 -10.77 3.74
C ASP A 39 -23.77 -9.25 3.52
N SER A 40 -24.71 -8.59 4.20
CA SER A 40 -24.90 -7.13 4.10
C SER A 40 -23.86 -6.31 4.88
N GLN A 41 -22.97 -6.97 5.62
CA GLN A 41 -21.92 -6.35 6.42
C GLN A 41 -20.51 -6.75 5.97
N GLU A 42 -20.39 -7.35 4.79
CA GLU A 42 -19.10 -7.70 4.20
C GLU A 42 -18.50 -6.49 3.47
N GLN A 43 -17.17 -6.44 3.48
CA GLN A 43 -16.41 -5.50 2.67
C GLN A 43 -15.27 -6.24 1.97
N SER A 44 -15.13 -6.04 0.67
CA SER A 44 -13.97 -6.52 -0.07
C SER A 44 -13.53 -5.41 -1.03
N THR A 45 -12.34 -4.89 -0.76
CA THR A 45 -11.78 -3.75 -1.48
C THR A 45 -10.38 -4.06 -1.93
N TRP A 46 -10.12 -3.94 -3.23
CA TRP A 46 -8.79 -4.16 -3.78
C TRP A 46 -8.26 -2.89 -4.42
N TYR A 47 -7.24 -2.35 -3.78
CA TYR A 47 -6.41 -1.29 -4.33
C TYR A 47 -5.21 -1.91 -5.04
N MET A 48 -5.00 -1.55 -6.29
CA MET A 48 -3.84 -1.96 -7.06
C MET A 48 -3.24 -0.76 -7.79
N GLY A 49 -1.93 -0.71 -7.88
CA GLY A 49 -1.24 0.36 -8.58
C GLY A 49 0.26 0.35 -8.37
N LEU A 50 0.82 1.55 -8.32
CA LEU A 50 2.26 1.78 -8.40
C LEU A 50 2.76 2.35 -7.08
N GLY A 51 3.81 1.73 -6.54
CA GLY A 51 4.50 2.14 -5.33
C GLY A 51 5.95 2.50 -5.61
N THR A 52 6.53 3.29 -4.72
CA THR A 52 7.95 3.61 -4.74
C THR A 52 8.47 3.88 -3.33
N ASP A 53 9.74 3.56 -3.12
CA ASP A 53 10.47 3.93 -1.91
C ASP A 53 11.44 5.08 -2.23
N ILE A 54 11.46 6.09 -1.36
CA ILE A 54 12.15 7.36 -1.56
C ILE A 54 13.38 7.45 -0.66
N ASP A 55 14.52 7.77 -1.26
CA ASP A 55 15.72 8.21 -0.55
C ASP A 55 15.61 9.70 -0.21
N THR A 56 15.46 10.00 1.07
CA THR A 56 15.40 11.38 1.55
C THR A 56 16.77 11.93 1.94
N GLY A 57 17.81 11.09 1.98
CA GLY A 57 19.13 11.44 2.55
C GLY A 57 19.14 11.60 4.07
N LEU A 58 18.01 11.37 4.75
CA LEU A 58 17.86 11.38 6.20
C LEU A 58 17.80 9.95 6.74
N PRO A 59 18.03 9.72 8.05
CA PRO A 59 17.84 8.42 8.69
C PRO A 59 16.33 8.12 8.84
N MET A 60 15.61 8.03 7.72
CA MET A 60 14.20 7.68 7.67
C MET A 60 13.89 6.87 6.42
N SER A 61 12.86 6.03 6.52
CA SER A 61 12.28 5.36 5.36
C SER A 61 11.02 6.10 4.94
N LEU A 62 10.86 6.36 3.65
CA LEU A 62 9.67 6.97 3.07
C LEU A 62 9.16 6.12 1.90
N SER A 63 7.87 5.81 1.91
CA SER A 63 7.19 5.04 0.86
C SER A 63 5.95 5.78 0.39
N LEU A 64 5.77 5.86 -0.92
CA LEU A 64 4.59 6.43 -1.57
C LEU A 64 3.93 5.37 -2.44
N ASN A 65 2.60 5.35 -2.47
CA ASN A 65 1.86 4.46 -3.36
C ASN A 65 0.59 5.15 -3.88
N VAL A 66 0.31 4.95 -5.17
CA VAL A 66 -0.92 5.36 -5.84
C VAL A 66 -1.66 4.11 -6.31
N TYR A 67 -2.98 4.10 -6.11
CA TYR A 67 -3.81 2.94 -6.44
C TYR A 67 -5.10 3.36 -7.14
N ALA A 68 -5.54 2.54 -8.08
CA ALA A 68 -6.94 2.44 -8.46
C ALA A 68 -7.64 1.40 -7.57
N LYS A 69 -8.93 1.60 -7.30
CA LYS A 69 -9.72 0.73 -6.42
C LYS A 69 -10.78 0.00 -7.21
N TYR A 70 -10.81 -1.33 -7.06
CA TYR A 70 -11.98 -2.13 -7.37
C TYR A 70 -12.74 -2.45 -6.08
N GLN A 71 -14.02 -2.11 -6.05
CA GLN A 71 -14.90 -2.36 -4.92
C GLN A 71 -15.76 -3.59 -5.25
N TRP A 72 -15.69 -4.63 -4.42
CA TRP A 72 -16.70 -5.70 -4.42
C TRP A 72 -17.76 -5.35 -3.38
N GLN A 73 -17.93 -6.16 -2.34
CA GLN A 73 -18.83 -5.85 -1.23
C GLN A 73 -18.39 -4.58 -0.51
N ASN A 74 -19.35 -3.76 -0.11
CA ASN A 74 -19.16 -2.52 0.62
C ASN A 74 -20.37 -2.20 1.49
N TYR A 75 -20.75 -3.14 2.37
CA TYR A 75 -21.88 -2.96 3.30
C TYR A 75 -23.23 -2.61 2.62
N GLY A 76 -23.46 -3.05 1.38
CA GLY A 76 -24.68 -2.76 0.60
C GLY A 76 -24.70 -1.36 -0.04
N ALA A 77 -23.54 -0.71 -0.20
CA ALA A 77 -23.45 0.61 -0.81
C ALA A 77 -23.72 0.56 -2.32
N SER A 78 -24.02 1.74 -2.92
CA SER A 78 -24.32 1.84 -4.35
C SER A 78 -23.11 1.64 -5.27
N ASN A 79 -21.89 1.62 -4.72
CA ASN A 79 -20.63 1.51 -5.45
C ASN A 79 -20.02 0.10 -5.36
N GLU A 80 -20.85 -0.91 -5.12
CA GLU A 80 -20.42 -2.30 -5.13
C GLU A 80 -20.22 -2.80 -6.57
N ASN A 81 -19.24 -3.70 -6.74
CA ASN A 81 -18.91 -4.36 -8.00
C ASN A 81 -18.47 -3.43 -9.16
N GLU A 82 -17.82 -2.32 -8.83
CA GLU A 82 -17.30 -1.38 -9.82
C GLU A 82 -15.89 -0.84 -9.48
N TRP A 83 -15.26 -0.24 -10.49
CA TRP A 83 -14.04 0.55 -10.30
C TRP A 83 -14.41 1.93 -9.77
N ASP A 84 -14.11 2.19 -8.50
CA ASP A 84 -14.53 3.41 -7.82
C ASP A 84 -13.38 4.08 -7.06
N GLY A 85 -12.84 5.12 -7.66
CA GLY A 85 -11.91 6.04 -7.01
C GLY A 85 -10.46 5.54 -6.94
N TYR A 86 -9.64 6.41 -6.34
CA TYR A 86 -8.20 6.27 -6.25
C TYR A 86 -7.72 6.52 -4.83
N ARG A 87 -6.55 6.00 -4.48
CA ARG A 87 -5.92 6.21 -3.17
C ARG A 87 -4.46 6.59 -3.34
N PHE A 88 -4.04 7.62 -2.62
CA PHE A 88 -2.64 7.94 -2.40
C PHE A 88 -2.27 7.61 -0.96
N LYS A 89 -1.33 6.68 -0.75
CA LYS A 89 -0.85 6.25 0.57
C LYS A 89 0.60 6.68 0.75
N VAL A 90 0.85 7.39 1.84
CA VAL A 90 2.19 7.82 2.27
C VAL A 90 2.49 7.17 3.61
N LYS A 91 3.64 6.53 3.74
CA LYS A 91 4.12 5.97 5.00
C LYS A 91 5.57 6.34 5.21
N TYR A 92 5.91 6.75 6.42
CA TYR A 92 7.29 7.03 6.81
C TYR A 92 7.62 6.37 8.14
N PHE A 93 8.89 6.04 8.32
CA PHE A 93 9.42 5.48 9.56
C PHE A 93 10.70 6.22 9.93
N VAL A 94 10.74 6.75 11.16
CA VAL A 94 11.87 7.51 11.70
C VAL A 94 12.31 6.85 13.00
N PRO A 95 13.50 6.23 13.07
CA PRO A 95 14.10 5.78 14.32
C PRO A 95 14.32 7.00 15.23
N LEU A 96 13.91 6.90 16.50
CA LEU A 96 14.06 7.99 17.47
C LEU A 96 15.31 7.75 18.34
N THR A 97 15.20 6.86 19.32
CA THR A 97 16.26 6.50 20.25
C THR A 97 15.89 5.21 20.98
N ASP A 98 16.82 4.67 21.76
CA ASP A 98 16.55 3.53 22.62
C ASP A 98 15.92 4.01 23.94
N LEU A 99 14.81 3.39 24.35
CA LEU A 99 14.13 3.65 25.61
C LEU A 99 14.12 2.38 26.46
N TRP A 100 14.54 2.50 27.73
CA TRP A 100 14.65 1.40 28.70
C TRP A 100 15.66 0.29 28.33
N ALA A 101 16.79 0.66 27.72
CA ALA A 101 17.92 -0.23 27.50
C ALA A 101 18.48 -0.74 28.85
N VAL A 102 17.92 -1.83 29.39
CA VAL A 102 18.50 -2.58 30.50
C VAL A 102 19.71 -3.33 29.94
N ARG A 103 20.90 -2.99 30.45
CA ARG A 103 22.16 -3.67 30.15
C ARG A 103 22.19 -5.08 30.71
#